data_AF-A0A661SG69-F1
#
_entry.id   AF-A0A661SG69-F1
#
_cell.length_a   1.000
_cell.length_b   1.000
_cell.length_c   1.000
_cell.angle_alpha   90.00
_cell.angle_beta   90.00
_cell.angle_gamma   90.00
#
_symmetry.space_group_name_H-M   'P 1'
#
loop_
_entity.id
_entity.type
_entity.pdbx_description
1 polymer ?
#
loop_
_entity_poly.entity_id
_entity_poly.type
_entity_poly.pdbx_seq_one_letter_code
_entity_poly.pdbx_strand_id
1 'polypeptide(L)'
;MLKSDLLHESLICFSESMLQDEIIESYRSTITDEAIQEVFDDLTAKISEILQRNRILKEDGEKPSLEPEFIDYLRDFESQFSDFPTSYTKHLQCVTVIINKILELTGTDNEIEGDIEPNDFQLVINEDIPHTLFFSEFDSDDMQNSILLISTDDFNDFADIIMNKFFADNMDFLYHFLAKIRPELDFQGNQYILVRPENSTDMNKVRAFIKLKRVSDGRQIHNPHPYKVAPALPADLCWNINNEYQQFNEIIDILSEYNNQREDMLDKFLRMYHIIENFMFKNPICELEQRTGGNMFSIRDFKRLYSKVSKDELDSLRRFIRKVFEVNYDTASNFGRHTRSEWDRFINSRSSDPHSDIDSLLTQLGVLNINQFCNNIPSNEFPNFYSKTVYQFRCSIVHNKETEFHFTHSNMPRMVPILLENFILPSLEKIVFKLVVEKNRLISYSHPVLRLWK
;
A
#
# COMPACT_ATOMS: atom_id res chain seq x y z
N MET A 1 -25.01 -27.38 -18.66
CA MET A 1 -23.75 -28.11 -18.88
C MET A 1 -23.56 -28.98 -17.67
N LEU A 2 -23.47 -30.30 -17.87
CA LEU A 2 -23.47 -31.23 -16.75
C LEU A 2 -22.23 -31.00 -15.88
N LYS A 3 -22.44 -30.97 -14.56
CA LYS A 3 -21.37 -30.78 -13.58
C LYS A 3 -20.30 -31.87 -13.68
N SER A 4 -20.69 -33.13 -13.94
CA SER A 4 -19.77 -34.25 -14.14
C SER A 4 -18.89 -34.07 -15.39
N ASP A 5 -19.50 -33.69 -16.52
CA ASP A 5 -18.80 -33.44 -17.77
C ASP A 5 -17.78 -32.32 -17.62
N LEU A 6 -18.13 -31.25 -16.89
CA LEU A 6 -17.20 -30.14 -16.65
C LEU A 6 -15.91 -30.59 -15.96
N LEU A 7 -16.01 -31.43 -14.92
CA LEU A 7 -14.83 -31.87 -14.18
C LEU A 7 -13.89 -32.68 -15.08
N HIS A 8 -14.46 -33.63 -15.83
CA HIS A 8 -13.70 -34.45 -16.79
C HIS A 8 -13.10 -33.60 -17.91
N GLU A 9 -13.91 -32.76 -18.56
CA GLU A 9 -13.46 -31.93 -19.67
C GLU A 9 -12.37 -30.94 -19.28
N SER A 10 -12.47 -30.37 -18.07
CA SER A 10 -11.41 -29.50 -17.56
C SER A 10 -10.11 -30.30 -17.39
N LEU A 11 -10.12 -31.39 -16.63
CA LEU A 11 -8.92 -32.18 -16.38
C LEU A 11 -8.29 -32.70 -17.68
N ILE A 12 -9.11 -33.24 -18.59
CA ILE A 12 -8.67 -33.74 -19.90
C ILE A 12 -8.06 -32.61 -20.73
N CYS A 13 -8.76 -31.47 -20.89
CA CYS A 13 -8.32 -30.36 -21.73
C CYS A 13 -6.99 -29.75 -21.25
N PHE A 14 -6.82 -29.57 -19.93
CA PHE A 14 -5.57 -29.05 -19.38
C PHE A 14 -4.42 -30.04 -19.48
N SER A 15 -4.68 -31.33 -19.30
CA SER A 15 -3.67 -32.39 -19.45
C SER A 15 -3.23 -32.53 -20.92
N GLU A 16 -4.18 -32.49 -21.87
CA GLU A 16 -3.89 -32.49 -23.31
C GLU A 16 -3.08 -31.28 -23.75
N SER A 17 -3.40 -30.09 -23.22
CA SER A 17 -2.66 -28.87 -23.53
C SER A 17 -1.21 -28.93 -23.07
N MET A 18 -0.96 -29.56 -21.90
CA MET A 18 0.40 -29.78 -21.41
C MET A 18 1.15 -30.86 -22.21
N LEU A 19 0.45 -31.91 -22.65
CA LEU A 19 1.01 -33.08 -23.34
C LEU A 19 1.02 -32.96 -24.87
N GLN A 20 0.89 -31.76 -25.43
CA GLN A 20 0.97 -31.61 -26.89
C GLN A 20 2.33 -32.06 -27.39
N ASP A 21 2.35 -32.98 -28.36
CA ASP A 21 3.57 -33.57 -28.92
C ASP A 21 4.61 -32.51 -29.32
N GLU A 22 4.18 -31.40 -29.93
CA GLU A 22 5.06 -30.31 -30.31
C GLU A 22 5.78 -29.67 -29.11
N ILE A 23 5.09 -29.52 -27.97
CA ILE A 23 5.64 -28.92 -26.74
C ILE A 23 6.60 -29.90 -26.06
N ILE A 24 6.14 -31.15 -25.89
CA ILE A 24 6.90 -32.21 -25.22
C ILE A 24 8.18 -32.52 -25.98
N GLU A 25 8.10 -32.79 -27.28
CA GLU A 25 9.29 -33.11 -28.09
C GLU A 25 10.23 -31.91 -28.23
N SER A 26 9.68 -30.71 -28.40
CA SER A 26 10.50 -29.49 -28.44
C SER A 26 11.29 -29.33 -27.14
N TYR A 27 10.63 -29.43 -25.97
CA TYR A 27 11.32 -29.28 -24.69
C TYR A 27 12.29 -30.44 -24.42
N ARG A 28 11.86 -31.69 -24.66
CA ARG A 28 12.69 -32.89 -24.51
C ARG A 28 13.99 -32.78 -25.30
N SER A 29 13.94 -32.23 -26.52
CA SER A 29 15.14 -32.02 -27.35
C SER A 29 16.15 -31.02 -26.77
N THR A 30 15.73 -30.16 -25.83
CA THR A 30 16.62 -29.20 -25.15
C THR A 30 17.38 -29.82 -23.97
N ILE A 31 16.90 -30.95 -23.45
CA ILE A 31 17.52 -31.66 -22.34
C ILE A 31 18.68 -32.49 -22.90
N THR A 32 19.91 -32.18 -22.52
CA THR A 32 21.11 -32.88 -23.04
C THR A 32 21.53 -34.10 -22.24
N ASP A 33 21.06 -34.22 -20.99
CA ASP A 33 21.40 -35.32 -20.08
C ASP A 33 20.35 -36.44 -20.18
N GLU A 34 20.78 -37.65 -20.52
CA GLU A 34 19.89 -38.81 -20.68
C GLU A 34 19.15 -39.18 -19.39
N ALA A 35 19.78 -39.03 -18.22
CA ALA A 35 19.14 -39.33 -16.94
C ALA A 35 18.02 -38.31 -16.63
N ILE A 36 18.21 -37.04 -17.02
CA ILE A 36 17.18 -36.01 -16.87
C ILE A 36 16.05 -36.21 -17.89
N GLN A 37 16.36 -36.67 -19.10
CA GLN A 37 15.33 -37.05 -20.08
C GLN A 37 14.46 -38.20 -19.57
N GLU A 38 15.06 -39.23 -18.96
CA GLU A 38 14.31 -40.36 -18.38
C GLU A 38 13.33 -39.88 -17.29
N VAL A 39 13.76 -38.97 -16.41
CA VAL A 39 12.88 -38.37 -15.39
C VAL A 39 11.75 -37.55 -16.02
N PHE A 40 12.04 -36.79 -17.08
CA PHE A 40 11.02 -36.04 -17.82
C PHE A 40 9.98 -36.97 -18.48
N ASP A 41 10.45 -38.03 -19.14
CA ASP A 41 9.61 -39.03 -19.80
C ASP A 41 8.73 -39.76 -18.78
N ASP A 42 9.27 -40.11 -17.61
CA ASP A 42 8.50 -40.74 -16.53
C ASP A 42 7.39 -39.83 -15.99
N LEU A 43 7.67 -38.55 -15.78
CA LEU A 43 6.68 -37.61 -15.26
C LEU A 43 5.59 -37.28 -16.29
N THR A 44 5.96 -37.14 -17.57
CA THR A 44 4.98 -36.94 -18.65
C THR A 44 4.13 -38.18 -18.87
N ALA A 45 4.70 -39.38 -18.74
CA ALA A 45 3.95 -40.64 -18.79
C ALA A 45 2.89 -40.73 -17.68
N LYS A 46 3.21 -40.30 -16.44
CA LYS A 46 2.23 -40.24 -15.34
C LYS A 46 1.05 -39.31 -15.63
N ILE A 47 1.31 -38.13 -16.19
CA ILE A 47 0.23 -37.20 -16.58
C ILE A 47 -0.63 -37.82 -17.69
N SER A 48 0.00 -38.54 -18.64
CA SER A 48 -0.71 -39.26 -19.71
C SER A 48 -1.57 -40.40 -19.17
N GLU A 49 -1.10 -41.15 -18.17
CA GLU A 49 -1.87 -42.19 -17.49
C GLU A 49 -3.14 -41.62 -16.84
N ILE A 50 -3.01 -40.50 -16.12
CA ILE A 50 -4.15 -39.81 -15.49
C ILE A 50 -5.14 -39.31 -16.55
N LEU A 51 -4.64 -38.76 -17.67
CA LEU A 51 -5.47 -38.35 -18.80
C LEU A 51 -6.26 -39.54 -19.37
N GLN A 52 -5.61 -40.66 -19.69
CA GLN A 52 -6.29 -41.83 -20.26
C GLN A 52 -7.30 -42.42 -19.28
N ARG A 53 -6.92 -42.52 -17.99
CA ARG A 53 -7.81 -43.01 -16.95
C ARG A 53 -9.09 -42.16 -16.86
N ASN A 54 -8.97 -40.84 -16.86
CA ASN A 54 -10.13 -39.96 -16.77
C ASN A 54 -11.00 -39.96 -18.04
N ARG A 55 -10.43 -40.23 -19.22
CA ARG A 55 -11.24 -40.49 -20.44
C ARG A 55 -12.12 -41.72 -20.29
N ILE A 56 -11.56 -42.83 -19.78
CA ILE A 56 -12.32 -44.07 -19.54
C ILE A 56 -13.42 -43.81 -18.49
N LEU A 57 -13.08 -43.17 -17.37
CA LEU A 57 -14.06 -42.82 -16.34
C LEU A 57 -15.19 -41.92 -16.87
N LYS A 58 -14.89 -41.00 -17.79
CA LYS A 58 -15.91 -40.18 -18.46
C LYS A 58 -16.86 -41.05 -19.29
N GLU A 59 -16.34 -41.99 -20.07
CA GLU A 59 -17.16 -42.92 -20.88
C GLU A 59 -18.03 -43.84 -20.02
N ASP A 60 -17.50 -44.27 -18.88
CA ASP A 60 -18.20 -45.12 -17.90
C ASP A 60 -19.19 -44.35 -17.02
N GLY A 61 -19.22 -43.01 -17.11
CA GLY A 61 -20.07 -42.15 -16.29
C GLY A 61 -19.64 -42.07 -14.82
N GLU A 62 -18.40 -42.42 -14.52
CA GLU A 62 -17.81 -42.37 -13.18
C GLU A 62 -17.23 -40.99 -12.87
N LYS A 63 -16.93 -40.73 -11.57
CA LYS A 63 -16.30 -39.48 -11.14
C LYS A 63 -14.85 -39.42 -11.63
N PRO A 64 -14.28 -38.22 -11.88
CA PRO A 64 -12.86 -38.07 -12.13
C PRO A 64 -12.05 -38.67 -10.98
N SER A 65 -10.94 -39.31 -11.32
CA SER A 65 -10.01 -39.87 -10.35
C SER A 65 -8.70 -39.11 -10.41
N LEU A 66 -8.35 -38.51 -9.28
CA LEU A 66 -7.07 -37.86 -9.04
C LEU A 66 -6.35 -38.61 -7.93
N GLU A 67 -5.09 -38.94 -8.16
CA GLU A 67 -4.26 -39.54 -7.12
C GLU A 67 -3.91 -38.48 -6.07
N PRO A 68 -3.91 -38.81 -4.76
CA PRO A 68 -3.61 -37.84 -3.71
C PRO A 68 -2.27 -37.13 -3.90
N GLU A 69 -1.29 -37.85 -4.45
CA GLU A 69 0.08 -37.41 -4.69
C GLU A 69 0.23 -36.60 -5.99
N PHE A 70 -0.83 -36.45 -6.80
CA PHE A 70 -0.73 -35.83 -8.12
C PHE A 70 -0.28 -34.37 -8.08
N ILE A 71 -0.74 -33.60 -7.09
CA ILE A 71 -0.29 -32.21 -6.90
C ILE A 71 1.20 -32.17 -6.55
N ASP A 72 1.67 -33.10 -5.73
CA ASP A 72 3.09 -33.18 -5.37
C ASP A 72 3.93 -33.60 -6.59
N TYR A 73 3.44 -34.52 -7.42
CA TYR A 73 4.08 -34.84 -8.70
C TYR A 73 4.19 -33.63 -9.63
N LEU A 74 3.14 -32.80 -9.72
CA LEU A 74 3.17 -31.58 -10.54
C LEU A 74 4.13 -30.51 -9.98
N ARG A 75 4.27 -30.43 -8.65
CA ARG A 75 5.25 -29.55 -8.00
C ARG A 75 6.68 -30.03 -8.25
N ASP A 76 6.92 -31.34 -8.15
CA ASP A 76 8.21 -31.94 -8.45
C ASP A 76 8.59 -31.68 -9.91
N PHE A 77 7.65 -31.82 -10.85
CA PHE A 77 7.85 -31.49 -12.26
C PHE A 77 8.25 -30.01 -12.43
N GLU A 78 7.49 -29.07 -11.85
CA GLU A 78 7.80 -27.63 -11.96
C GLU A 78 9.16 -27.27 -11.35
N SER A 79 9.53 -27.92 -10.24
CA SER A 79 10.81 -27.68 -9.56
C SER A 79 12.02 -28.18 -10.36
N GLN A 80 11.87 -29.30 -11.07
CA GLN A 80 12.94 -29.90 -11.88
C GLN A 80 13.03 -29.30 -13.27
N PHE A 81 11.90 -28.84 -13.82
CA PHE A 81 11.77 -28.30 -15.17
C PHE A 81 11.20 -26.88 -15.15
N SER A 82 11.83 -25.96 -14.41
CA SER A 82 11.38 -24.57 -14.27
C SER A 82 11.31 -23.80 -15.59
N ASP A 83 12.08 -24.26 -16.59
CA ASP A 83 12.15 -23.66 -17.93
C ASP A 83 11.13 -24.26 -18.91
N PHE A 84 10.41 -25.32 -18.50
CA PHE A 84 9.24 -25.80 -19.24
C PHE A 84 8.17 -24.70 -19.21
N PRO A 85 7.32 -24.53 -20.24
CA PRO A 85 6.30 -23.48 -20.24
C PRO A 85 5.41 -23.54 -18.98
N THR A 86 5.75 -22.71 -17.99
CA THR A 86 5.26 -22.81 -16.60
C THR A 86 3.77 -22.53 -16.45
N SER A 87 3.14 -21.95 -17.47
CA SER A 87 1.69 -21.73 -17.49
C SER A 87 0.92 -23.06 -17.47
N TYR A 88 1.34 -24.09 -18.21
CA TYR A 88 0.58 -25.34 -18.31
C TYR A 88 0.58 -26.15 -17.01
N THR A 89 1.73 -26.24 -16.34
CA THR A 89 1.86 -26.94 -15.06
C THR A 89 1.04 -26.25 -13.98
N LYS A 90 1.13 -24.91 -13.89
CA LYS A 90 0.33 -24.11 -12.95
C LYS A 90 -1.17 -24.21 -13.22
N HIS A 91 -1.59 -24.20 -14.48
CA HIS A 91 -3.00 -24.39 -14.83
C HIS A 91 -3.52 -25.74 -14.36
N LEU A 92 -2.78 -26.81 -14.65
CA LEU A 92 -3.16 -28.16 -14.28
C LEU A 92 -3.19 -28.34 -12.75
N GLN A 93 -2.23 -27.75 -12.03
CA GLN A 93 -2.24 -27.70 -10.57
C GLN A 93 -3.50 -26.99 -10.04
N CYS A 94 -3.84 -25.80 -10.56
CA CYS A 94 -5.01 -25.03 -10.13
C CYS A 94 -6.32 -25.80 -10.36
N VAL A 95 -6.48 -26.38 -11.54
CA VAL A 95 -7.66 -27.19 -11.91
C VAL A 95 -7.76 -28.43 -11.03
N THR A 96 -6.64 -29.11 -10.77
CA THR A 96 -6.58 -30.27 -9.88
C THR A 96 -7.04 -29.92 -8.47
N VAL A 97 -6.61 -28.77 -7.92
CA VAL A 97 -7.04 -28.30 -6.60
C VAL A 97 -8.55 -28.03 -6.56
N ILE A 98 -9.10 -27.35 -7.57
CA ILE A 98 -10.54 -27.07 -7.64
C ILE A 98 -11.35 -28.38 -7.72
N ILE A 99 -10.94 -29.30 -8.60
CA ILE A 99 -11.63 -30.60 -8.77
C ILE A 99 -11.56 -31.40 -7.47
N ASN A 100 -10.39 -31.50 -6.84
CA ASN A 100 -10.23 -32.19 -5.55
C ASN A 100 -11.15 -31.61 -4.49
N LYS A 101 -11.27 -30.27 -4.40
CA LYS A 101 -12.18 -29.65 -3.45
C LYS A 101 -13.65 -29.95 -3.74
N ILE A 102 -14.05 -29.94 -5.01
CA ILE A 102 -15.41 -30.32 -5.41
C ILE A 102 -15.70 -31.79 -5.05
N LEU A 103 -14.75 -32.70 -5.33
CA LEU A 103 -14.88 -34.12 -4.99
C LEU A 103 -14.96 -34.35 -3.48
N GLU A 104 -14.17 -33.61 -2.69
CA GLU A 104 -14.23 -33.62 -1.22
C GLU A 104 -15.61 -33.17 -0.72
N LEU A 105 -16.14 -32.06 -1.24
CA LEU A 105 -17.42 -31.49 -0.82
C LEU A 105 -18.63 -32.33 -1.26
N THR A 106 -18.54 -33.02 -2.40
CA THR A 106 -19.61 -33.91 -2.89
C THR A 106 -19.68 -35.24 -2.13
N GLY A 107 -18.55 -35.73 -1.58
CA GLY A 107 -18.48 -36.97 -0.82
C GLY A 107 -18.69 -38.24 -1.66
N THR A 108 -18.84 -39.39 -0.99
CA THR A 108 -19.01 -40.70 -1.64
C THR A 108 -20.43 -40.95 -2.15
N ASP A 109 -21.44 -40.30 -1.56
CA ASP A 109 -22.84 -40.73 -1.68
C ASP A 109 -23.69 -39.85 -2.61
N ASN A 110 -23.18 -38.71 -3.09
CA ASN A 110 -23.90 -37.86 -4.04
C ASN A 110 -23.49 -38.18 -5.48
N GLU A 111 -24.46 -38.57 -6.30
CA GLU A 111 -24.38 -38.39 -7.74
C GLU A 111 -24.10 -36.90 -8.01
N ILE A 112 -23.17 -36.58 -8.91
CA ILE A 112 -22.90 -35.20 -9.34
C ILE A 112 -24.07 -34.81 -10.25
N GLU A 113 -25.22 -34.54 -9.63
CA GLU A 113 -26.45 -34.17 -10.32
C GLU A 113 -26.53 -32.66 -10.51
N GLY A 114 -27.09 -32.29 -11.67
CA GLY A 114 -27.41 -30.92 -12.00
C GLY A 114 -26.55 -30.34 -13.11
N ASP A 115 -27.15 -29.34 -13.76
CA ASP A 115 -26.51 -28.51 -14.75
C ASP A 115 -26.00 -27.23 -14.11
N ILE A 116 -24.90 -26.70 -14.64
CA ILE A 116 -24.58 -25.28 -14.51
C ILE A 116 -24.93 -24.56 -15.80
N GLU A 117 -25.26 -23.28 -15.67
CA GLU A 117 -25.30 -22.33 -16.78
C GLU A 117 -23.98 -21.55 -16.82
N PRO A 118 -23.03 -21.90 -17.71
CA PRO A 118 -21.72 -21.26 -17.70
C PRO A 118 -21.81 -19.73 -17.89
N ASN A 119 -22.87 -19.23 -18.52
CA ASN A 119 -23.05 -17.81 -18.80
C ASN A 119 -23.52 -16.98 -17.60
N ASP A 120 -23.87 -17.61 -16.47
CA ASP A 120 -24.27 -16.91 -15.25
C ASP A 120 -23.14 -16.08 -14.62
N PHE A 121 -21.89 -16.45 -14.93
CA PHE A 121 -20.70 -15.73 -14.49
C PHE A 121 -19.76 -15.42 -15.64
N GLN A 122 -18.92 -14.43 -15.42
CA GLN A 122 -17.85 -14.03 -16.30
C GLN A 122 -16.58 -13.86 -15.49
N LEU A 123 -15.47 -14.37 -16.03
CA LEU A 123 -14.14 -14.15 -15.49
C LEU A 123 -13.53 -12.95 -16.23
N VAL A 124 -13.11 -11.94 -15.46
CA VAL A 124 -12.57 -10.69 -15.98
C VAL A 124 -11.17 -10.49 -15.42
N ILE A 125 -10.21 -10.13 -16.29
CA ILE A 125 -8.87 -9.71 -15.86
C ILE A 125 -9.00 -8.40 -15.09
N ASN A 126 -8.40 -8.34 -13.91
CA ASN A 126 -8.41 -7.18 -13.07
C ASN A 126 -7.03 -6.51 -13.05
N GLU A 127 -6.98 -5.22 -13.42
CA GLU A 127 -5.83 -4.38 -13.09
C GLU A 127 -5.79 -4.26 -11.56
N ASP A 128 -4.81 -4.93 -10.97
CA ASP A 128 -4.49 -5.14 -9.56
C ASP A 128 -5.32 -4.33 -8.53
N ILE A 129 -5.95 -5.04 -7.58
CA ILE A 129 -6.31 -4.46 -6.27
C ILE A 129 -5.14 -4.76 -5.33
N PRO A 130 -4.29 -3.78 -5.00
CA PRO A 130 -3.08 -4.02 -4.23
C PRO A 130 -3.37 -4.78 -2.92
N HIS A 131 -2.54 -5.77 -2.60
CA HIS A 131 -2.61 -6.61 -1.38
C HIS A 131 -3.89 -7.43 -1.27
N THR A 132 -4.62 -7.57 -2.36
CA THR A 132 -5.79 -8.42 -2.45
C THR A 132 -5.51 -9.58 -3.38
N LEU A 133 -4.71 -10.53 -2.89
CA LEU A 133 -4.49 -11.80 -3.58
C LEU A 133 -5.78 -12.63 -3.63
N PHE A 134 -6.67 -12.42 -2.68
CA PHE A 134 -7.95 -13.11 -2.65
C PHE A 134 -9.04 -12.31 -1.96
N PHE A 135 -10.24 -12.46 -2.48
CA PHE A 135 -11.47 -12.02 -1.86
C PHE A 135 -12.61 -12.95 -2.28
N SER A 136 -13.49 -13.28 -1.35
CA SER A 136 -14.72 -14.00 -1.65
C SER A 136 -15.85 -13.43 -0.81
N GLU A 137 -16.95 -13.10 -1.45
CA GLU A 137 -18.24 -12.86 -0.81
C GLU A 137 -19.24 -13.81 -1.46
N PHE A 138 -19.83 -14.70 -0.66
CA PHE A 138 -20.85 -15.63 -1.13
C PHE A 138 -22.19 -15.26 -0.51
N ASP A 139 -23.16 -14.96 -1.36
CA ASP A 139 -24.54 -14.73 -0.96
C ASP A 139 -25.28 -16.06 -1.03
N SER A 140 -25.71 -16.56 0.15
CA SER A 140 -26.41 -17.83 0.29
C SER A 140 -27.83 -17.80 -0.26
N ASP A 141 -28.44 -16.61 -0.35
CA ASP A 141 -29.82 -16.44 -0.81
C ASP A 141 -29.86 -16.24 -2.34
N ASP A 142 -28.85 -15.58 -2.90
CA ASP A 142 -28.72 -15.36 -4.33
C ASP A 142 -27.25 -15.41 -4.79
N MET A 143 -26.83 -16.56 -5.33
CA MET A 143 -25.48 -16.77 -5.83
C MET A 143 -25.05 -15.70 -6.85
N GLN A 144 -25.98 -15.08 -7.58
CA GLN A 144 -25.70 -14.03 -8.55
C GLN A 144 -25.09 -12.75 -7.95
N ASN A 145 -25.22 -12.55 -6.64
CA ASN A 145 -24.57 -11.46 -5.90
C ASN A 145 -23.17 -11.83 -5.38
N SER A 146 -22.73 -13.06 -5.60
CA SER A 146 -21.43 -13.54 -5.13
C SER A 146 -20.30 -13.04 -6.02
N ILE A 147 -19.14 -12.81 -5.40
CA ILE A 147 -17.95 -12.28 -6.04
C ILE A 147 -16.74 -13.05 -5.54
N LEU A 148 -15.88 -13.45 -6.48
CA LEU A 148 -14.59 -14.05 -6.19
C LEU A 148 -13.50 -13.25 -6.91
N LEU A 149 -12.49 -12.83 -6.17
CA LEU A 149 -11.23 -12.35 -6.72
C LEU A 149 -10.16 -13.36 -6.34
N ILE A 150 -9.37 -13.77 -7.32
CA ILE A 150 -8.24 -14.66 -7.12
C ILE A 150 -7.01 -14.12 -7.85
N SER A 151 -5.88 -14.14 -7.17
CA SER A 151 -4.55 -13.96 -7.74
C SER A 151 -3.96 -15.34 -8.00
N THR A 152 -3.22 -15.44 -9.10
CA THR A 152 -2.48 -16.64 -9.49
C THR A 152 -0.97 -16.47 -9.28
N ASP A 153 -0.57 -15.44 -8.52
CA ASP A 153 0.84 -15.12 -8.26
C ASP A 153 1.52 -16.19 -7.38
N ASP A 154 0.81 -16.68 -6.36
CA ASP A 154 1.27 -17.71 -5.44
C ASP A 154 0.29 -18.88 -5.42
N PHE A 155 0.74 -20.04 -5.90
CA PHE A 155 -0.06 -21.26 -5.94
C PHE A 155 -0.42 -21.78 -4.54
N ASN A 156 0.45 -21.61 -3.55
CA ASN A 156 0.17 -22.09 -2.20
C ASN A 156 -0.95 -21.28 -1.54
N ASP A 157 -0.94 -19.96 -1.72
CA ASP A 157 -2.04 -19.11 -1.29
C ASP A 157 -3.33 -19.50 -2.01
N PHE A 158 -3.30 -19.64 -3.35
CA PHE A 158 -4.43 -20.12 -4.14
C PHE A 158 -5.00 -21.43 -3.59
N ALA A 159 -4.14 -22.41 -3.34
CA ALA A 159 -4.55 -23.73 -2.87
C ALA A 159 -5.17 -23.68 -1.47
N ASP A 160 -4.51 -22.99 -0.52
CA ASP A 160 -5.03 -22.81 0.84
C ASP A 160 -6.43 -22.19 0.84
N ILE A 161 -6.61 -21.17 -0.01
CA ILE A 161 -7.87 -20.48 -0.20
C ILE A 161 -8.97 -21.42 -0.71
N ILE A 162 -8.73 -22.15 -1.80
CA ILE A 162 -9.74 -23.05 -2.37
C ILE A 162 -10.12 -24.11 -1.33
N MET A 163 -9.13 -24.67 -0.63
CA MET A 163 -9.35 -25.72 0.36
C MET A 163 -10.10 -25.24 1.61
N ASN A 164 -9.87 -23.99 2.05
CA ASN A 164 -10.38 -23.49 3.34
C ASN A 164 -11.57 -22.53 3.25
N LYS A 165 -11.91 -22.00 2.07
CA LYS A 165 -12.98 -20.97 1.91
C LYS A 165 -14.25 -21.48 1.25
N PHE A 166 -14.20 -22.67 0.65
CA PHE A 166 -15.36 -23.29 0.02
C PHE A 166 -15.91 -24.43 0.86
N PHE A 167 -17.24 -24.46 0.95
CA PHE A 167 -18.07 -25.39 1.71
C PHE A 167 -19.20 -25.90 0.80
N ALA A 168 -20.03 -26.82 1.31
CA ALA A 168 -21.13 -27.37 0.52
C ALA A 168 -22.09 -26.27 -0.02
N ASP A 169 -22.35 -25.24 0.79
CA ASP A 169 -23.33 -24.18 0.48
C ASP A 169 -22.89 -23.24 -0.66
N ASN A 170 -21.61 -23.20 -1.03
CA ASN A 170 -21.08 -22.35 -2.10
C ASN A 170 -20.30 -23.15 -3.16
N MET A 171 -20.45 -24.47 -3.19
CA MET A 171 -19.75 -25.36 -4.12
C MET A 171 -20.08 -25.05 -5.59
N ASP A 172 -21.31 -24.61 -5.89
CA ASP A 172 -21.72 -24.26 -7.24
C ASP A 172 -20.88 -23.14 -7.85
N PHE A 173 -20.36 -22.26 -6.99
CA PHE A 173 -19.45 -21.21 -7.39
C PHE A 173 -18.09 -21.74 -7.89
N LEU A 174 -17.61 -22.88 -7.35
CA LEU A 174 -16.41 -23.56 -7.87
C LEU A 174 -16.63 -24.13 -9.27
N TYR A 175 -17.82 -24.66 -9.56
CA TYR A 175 -18.15 -25.13 -10.91
C TYR A 175 -18.19 -23.96 -11.90
N HIS A 176 -18.79 -22.82 -11.53
CA HIS A 176 -18.76 -21.63 -12.38
C HIS A 176 -17.33 -21.09 -12.59
N PHE A 177 -16.50 -21.13 -11.55
CA PHE A 177 -15.09 -20.74 -11.67
C PHE A 177 -14.34 -21.67 -12.63
N LEU A 178 -14.45 -22.99 -12.42
CA LEU A 178 -13.82 -24.00 -13.26
C LEU A 178 -14.25 -23.90 -14.73
N ALA A 179 -15.53 -23.64 -14.99
CA ALA A 179 -16.06 -23.46 -16.35
C ALA A 179 -15.44 -22.29 -17.12
N LYS A 180 -14.84 -21.32 -16.41
CA LYS A 180 -14.19 -20.14 -16.99
C LYS A 180 -12.68 -20.24 -17.08
N ILE A 181 -12.06 -21.17 -16.36
CA ILE A 181 -10.62 -21.41 -16.47
C ILE A 181 -10.37 -22.15 -17.78
N ARG A 182 -9.50 -21.60 -18.64
CA ARG A 182 -9.15 -22.15 -19.95
C ARG A 182 -7.64 -22.19 -20.14
N PRO A 183 -7.07 -23.13 -20.92
CA PRO A 183 -5.62 -23.23 -21.14
C PRO A 183 -4.97 -21.95 -21.68
N GLU A 184 -5.74 -21.12 -22.39
CA GLU A 184 -5.28 -19.87 -23.00
C GLU A 184 -5.23 -18.68 -22.02
N LEU A 185 -5.76 -18.84 -20.80
CA LEU A 185 -5.65 -17.79 -19.79
C LEU A 185 -4.20 -17.61 -19.34
N ASP A 186 -3.82 -16.38 -19.05
CA ASP A 186 -2.48 -16.09 -18.54
C ASP A 186 -2.46 -16.14 -17.00
N PHE A 187 -2.10 -17.28 -16.42
CA PHE A 187 -1.95 -17.40 -14.96
C PHE A 187 -0.65 -16.78 -14.42
N GLN A 188 0.13 -16.05 -15.22
CA GLN A 188 1.32 -15.36 -14.73
C GLN A 188 1.00 -13.93 -14.31
N GLY A 189 1.05 -13.63 -13.01
CA GLY A 189 1.05 -12.25 -12.55
C GLY A 189 -0.32 -11.56 -12.51
N ASN A 190 -1.41 -12.29 -12.76
CA ASN A 190 -2.73 -11.71 -13.01
C ASN A 190 -3.70 -11.97 -11.86
N GLN A 191 -4.57 -10.98 -11.64
CA GLN A 191 -5.77 -11.13 -10.81
C GLN A 191 -6.99 -11.31 -11.70
N TYR A 192 -7.84 -12.25 -11.31
CA TYR A 192 -9.10 -12.53 -11.98
C TYR A 192 -10.26 -12.31 -11.03
N ILE A 193 -11.34 -11.74 -11.56
CA ILE A 193 -12.58 -11.55 -10.83
C ILE A 193 -13.68 -12.36 -11.53
N LEU A 194 -14.27 -13.31 -10.81
CA LEU A 194 -15.48 -14.01 -11.23
C LEU A 194 -16.69 -13.26 -10.67
N VAL A 195 -17.50 -12.71 -11.57
CA VAL A 195 -18.69 -11.91 -11.28
C VAL A 195 -19.79 -12.20 -12.27
N ARG A 196 -21.02 -11.89 -11.90
CA ARG A 196 -22.14 -11.85 -12.82
C ARG A 196 -21.85 -10.94 -14.04
N PRO A 197 -22.21 -11.33 -15.29
CA PRO A 197 -21.91 -10.57 -16.50
C PRO A 197 -22.37 -9.11 -16.47
N GLU A 198 -23.51 -8.80 -15.86
CA GLU A 198 -24.00 -7.41 -15.77
C GLU A 198 -23.03 -6.52 -14.97
N ASN A 199 -22.34 -7.08 -13.97
CA ASN A 199 -21.35 -6.38 -13.15
C ASN A 199 -20.00 -6.22 -13.85
N SER A 200 -19.69 -7.00 -14.88
CA SER A 200 -18.43 -6.88 -15.63
C SER A 200 -18.34 -5.60 -16.47
N THR A 201 -19.49 -4.96 -16.73
CA THR A 201 -19.56 -3.71 -17.52
C THR A 201 -18.96 -2.50 -16.80
N ASP A 202 -18.90 -2.53 -15.46
CA ASP A 202 -18.39 -1.43 -14.63
C ASP A 202 -17.52 -1.98 -13.49
N MET A 203 -16.31 -2.43 -13.86
CA MET A 203 -15.35 -2.99 -12.92
C MET A 203 -14.95 -2.03 -11.80
N ASN A 204 -15.15 -0.71 -11.96
CA ASN A 204 -14.90 0.24 -10.88
C ASN A 204 -15.86 0.05 -9.71
N LYS A 205 -17.13 -0.28 -9.96
CA LYS A 205 -18.10 -0.62 -8.89
C LYS A 205 -17.71 -1.88 -8.16
N VAL A 206 -17.30 -2.91 -8.90
CA VAL A 206 -16.84 -4.19 -8.33
C VAL A 206 -15.59 -3.97 -7.47
N ARG A 207 -14.58 -3.25 -7.98
CA ARG A 207 -13.38 -2.90 -7.22
C ARG A 207 -13.71 -2.09 -5.96
N ALA A 208 -14.65 -1.14 -6.04
CA ALA A 208 -15.09 -0.34 -4.89
C ALA A 208 -15.80 -1.21 -3.83
N PHE A 209 -16.64 -2.16 -4.25
CA PHE A 209 -17.27 -3.12 -3.34
C PHE A 209 -16.24 -3.97 -2.61
N ILE A 210 -15.29 -4.57 -3.34
CA ILE A 210 -14.22 -5.40 -2.76
C ILE A 210 -13.40 -4.58 -1.76
N LYS A 211 -12.99 -3.36 -2.14
CA LYS A 211 -12.24 -2.44 -1.25
C LYS A 211 -13.02 -2.11 0.02
N LEU A 212 -14.31 -1.78 -0.10
CA LEU A 212 -15.15 -1.43 1.04
C LEU A 212 -15.33 -2.60 1.99
N LYS A 213 -15.59 -3.80 1.47
CA LYS A 213 -15.74 -5.03 2.28
C LYS A 213 -14.46 -5.41 2.99
N ARG A 214 -13.32 -5.34 2.31
CA ARG A 214 -12.03 -5.57 2.94
C ARG A 214 -11.75 -4.59 4.09
N VAL A 215 -12.05 -3.30 3.89
CA VAL A 215 -11.89 -2.30 4.95
C VAL A 215 -12.87 -2.54 6.10
N SER A 216 -14.11 -2.99 5.82
CA SER A 216 -15.05 -3.35 6.89
C SER A 216 -14.59 -4.55 7.72
N ASP A 217 -13.77 -5.44 7.13
CA ASP A 217 -13.15 -6.57 7.83
C ASP A 217 -11.87 -6.17 8.59
N GLY A 218 -11.54 -4.86 8.64
CA GLY A 218 -10.32 -4.36 9.27
C GLY A 218 -9.04 -4.63 8.48
N ARG A 219 -9.14 -5.01 7.20
CA ARG A 219 -7.97 -5.26 6.34
C ARG A 219 -7.49 -3.98 5.66
N GLN A 220 -6.19 -3.91 5.43
CA GLN A 220 -5.58 -2.86 4.62
C GLN A 220 -5.79 -3.11 3.12
N ILE A 221 -5.91 -2.02 2.36
CA ILE A 221 -6.12 -2.02 0.90
C ILE A 221 -5.08 -1.14 0.17
N HIS A 222 -4.03 -0.74 0.86
CA HIS A 222 -2.95 0.10 0.35
C HIS A 222 -1.68 -0.17 1.16
N ASN A 223 -0.53 0.05 0.53
CA ASN A 223 0.78 0.00 1.18
C ASN A 223 1.13 1.38 1.76
N PRO A 224 1.38 1.49 3.06
CA PRO A 224 2.03 2.67 3.61
C PRO A 224 3.39 2.91 2.95
N HIS A 225 3.71 4.17 2.64
CA HIS A 225 5.06 4.55 2.27
C HIS A 225 5.93 4.67 3.53
N PRO A 226 6.97 3.85 3.70
CA PRO A 226 7.78 3.88 4.91
C PRO A 226 8.77 5.05 4.91
N TYR A 227 9.10 5.56 6.10
CA TYR A 227 10.21 6.48 6.34
C TYR A 227 11.12 5.91 7.43
N LYS A 228 12.14 5.18 6.97
CA LYS A 228 13.04 4.37 7.81
C LYS A 228 14.30 5.11 8.26
N VAL A 229 14.51 6.32 7.75
CA VAL A 229 15.66 7.16 8.10
C VAL A 229 15.55 7.60 9.57
N ALA A 230 16.68 7.60 10.27
CA ALA A 230 16.77 8.13 11.62
C ALA A 230 16.57 9.66 11.59
N PRO A 231 16.04 10.28 12.66
CA PRO A 231 15.76 11.71 12.65
C PRO A 231 17.00 12.55 12.32
N ALA A 232 16.85 13.50 11.40
CA ALA A 232 17.91 14.40 11.00
C ALA A 232 18.19 15.43 12.12
N LEU A 233 19.43 15.47 12.58
CA LEU A 233 19.89 16.40 13.62
C LEU A 233 20.77 17.50 13.01
N PRO A 234 20.76 18.72 13.59
CA PRO A 234 21.79 19.71 13.30
C PRO A 234 23.18 19.18 13.68
N ALA A 235 24.20 19.51 12.88
CA ALA A 235 25.54 18.95 13.07
C ALA A 235 26.24 19.43 14.36
N ASP A 236 25.87 20.61 14.87
CA ASP A 236 26.48 21.27 16.02
C ASP A 236 25.62 21.19 17.29
N LEU A 237 24.62 20.29 17.30
CA LEU A 237 23.63 20.21 18.37
C LEU A 237 24.28 19.94 19.73
N CYS A 238 24.11 20.87 20.68
CA CYS A 238 24.75 20.80 21.99
C CYS A 238 23.79 20.36 23.11
N TRP A 239 23.93 19.11 23.56
CA TRP A 239 23.17 18.57 24.69
C TRP A 239 23.75 19.05 26.02
N ASN A 240 22.90 19.55 26.93
CA ASN A 240 23.32 19.99 28.26
C ASN A 240 22.28 19.57 29.29
N ILE A 241 22.68 18.71 30.24
CA ILE A 241 21.79 18.20 31.31
C ILE A 241 21.21 19.31 32.19
N ASN A 242 21.85 20.48 32.24
CA ASN A 242 21.37 21.63 33.00
C ASN A 242 20.27 22.41 32.27
N ASN A 243 19.97 22.06 31.01
CA ASN A 243 18.82 22.61 30.31
C ASN A 243 17.54 21.98 30.89
N GLU A 244 16.50 22.80 31.02
CA GLU A 244 15.22 22.41 31.62
C GLU A 244 14.34 21.62 30.63
N TYR A 245 14.80 20.44 30.20
CA TYR A 245 14.11 19.60 29.21
C TYR A 245 12.72 19.13 29.63
N GLN A 246 12.45 19.06 30.95
CA GLN A 246 11.16 18.67 31.50
C GLN A 246 9.99 19.52 30.99
N GLN A 247 10.25 20.76 30.53
CA GLN A 247 9.23 21.63 29.93
C GLN A 247 8.77 21.17 28.54
N PHE A 248 9.38 20.11 28.00
CA PHE A 248 9.11 19.52 26.70
C PHE A 248 8.70 18.04 26.80
N ASN A 249 8.30 17.53 27.98
CA ASN A 249 7.92 16.11 28.15
C ASN A 249 6.87 15.65 27.13
N GLU A 250 5.79 16.42 26.92
CA GLU A 250 4.78 16.10 25.90
C GLU A 250 5.37 16.00 24.48
N ILE A 251 6.35 16.86 24.16
CA ILE A 251 7.03 16.84 22.86
C ILE A 251 7.95 15.63 22.76
N ILE A 252 8.63 15.26 23.84
CA ILE A 252 9.48 14.07 23.91
C ILE A 252 8.63 12.81 23.73
N ASP A 253 7.43 12.75 24.30
CA ASP A 253 6.50 11.64 24.12
C ASP A 253 6.05 11.54 22.65
N ILE A 254 5.67 12.66 22.01
CA ILE A 254 5.33 12.70 20.58
C ILE A 254 6.52 12.28 19.69
N LEU A 255 7.75 12.71 20.04
CA LEU A 255 8.97 12.28 19.34
C LEU A 255 9.23 10.77 19.49
N SER A 256 8.87 10.18 20.63
CA SER A 256 8.95 8.73 20.83
C SER A 256 7.95 8.00 19.94
N GLU A 257 6.71 8.48 19.87
CA GLU A 257 5.69 7.94 18.96
C GLU A 257 6.09 8.08 17.48
N TYR A 258 6.69 9.23 17.11
CA TYR A 258 7.29 9.44 15.79
C TYR A 258 8.35 8.38 15.44
N ASN A 259 9.22 8.03 16.39
CA ASN A 259 10.25 7.01 16.17
C ASN A 259 9.69 5.59 16.01
N ASN A 260 8.51 5.31 16.59
CA ASN A 260 7.84 4.02 16.51
C ASN A 260 7.18 3.78 15.13
N GLN A 261 6.84 4.84 14.40
CA GLN A 261 6.10 4.76 13.13
C GLN A 261 7.01 4.78 11.92
N ARG A 262 7.83 3.76 11.77
CA ARG A 262 8.77 3.68 10.64
C ARG A 262 8.10 3.33 9.32
N GLU A 263 6.93 2.72 9.38
CA GLU A 263 6.21 2.25 8.19
C GLU A 263 5.23 3.29 7.62
N ASP A 264 4.96 4.41 8.29
CA ASP A 264 4.02 5.44 7.81
C ASP A 264 4.65 6.84 7.76
N MET A 265 5.08 7.26 6.57
CA MET A 265 5.64 8.59 6.32
C MET A 265 4.64 9.72 6.53
N LEU A 266 3.35 9.51 6.21
CA LEU A 266 2.34 10.56 6.36
C LEU A 266 2.08 10.84 7.84
N ASP A 267 1.95 9.80 8.66
CA ASP A 267 1.75 9.99 10.10
C ASP A 267 2.98 10.60 10.77
N LYS A 268 4.19 10.20 10.34
CA LYS A 268 5.44 10.86 10.73
C LYS A 268 5.43 12.36 10.45
N PHE A 269 5.01 12.77 9.26
CA PHE A 269 4.87 14.18 8.91
C PHE A 269 3.84 14.88 9.81
N LEU A 270 2.68 14.27 10.06
CA LEU A 270 1.65 14.85 10.94
C LEU A 270 2.15 15.04 12.38
N ARG A 271 2.94 14.10 12.91
CA ARG A 271 3.55 14.24 14.25
C ARG A 271 4.55 15.38 14.33
N MET A 272 5.40 15.53 13.32
CA MET A 272 6.28 16.70 13.23
C MET A 272 5.47 17.99 13.14
N TYR A 273 4.38 17.99 12.37
CA TYR A 273 3.47 19.14 12.30
C TYR A 273 2.84 19.46 13.66
N HIS A 274 2.35 18.45 14.41
CA HIS A 274 1.79 18.64 15.74
C HIS A 274 2.79 19.28 16.72
N ILE A 275 4.07 18.91 16.64
CA ILE A 275 5.12 19.56 17.43
C ILE A 275 5.30 21.03 17.03
N ILE A 276 5.35 21.32 15.73
CA ILE A 276 5.44 22.70 15.22
C ILE A 276 4.21 23.52 15.62
N GLU A 277 3.02 22.94 15.56
CA GLU A 277 1.77 23.56 16.00
C GLU A 277 1.84 23.90 17.50
N ASN A 278 2.29 22.96 18.34
CA ASN A 278 2.53 23.22 19.76
C ASN A 278 3.49 24.41 19.95
N PHE A 279 4.58 24.48 19.19
CA PHE A 279 5.51 25.61 19.24
C PHE A 279 4.89 26.94 18.77
N MET A 280 3.99 26.91 17.78
CA MET A 280 3.23 28.09 17.34
C MET A 280 2.36 28.67 18.46
N PHE A 281 1.76 27.80 19.29
CA PHE A 281 1.01 28.20 20.48
C PHE A 281 1.91 28.62 21.64
N LYS A 282 3.04 27.93 21.84
CA LYS A 282 3.98 28.19 22.94
C LYS A 282 4.74 29.51 22.77
N ASN A 283 5.12 29.87 21.54
CA ASN A 283 5.92 31.05 21.26
C ASN A 283 5.32 32.38 21.73
N PRO A 284 4.04 32.71 21.44
CA PRO A 284 3.40 33.89 22.01
C PRO A 284 3.34 33.91 23.55
N ILE A 285 3.29 32.74 24.20
CA ILE A 285 3.31 32.63 25.67
C ILE A 285 4.72 32.94 26.19
N CYS A 286 5.76 32.37 25.58
CA CYS A 286 7.15 32.68 25.89
C CYS A 286 7.46 34.18 25.69
N GLU A 287 6.95 34.81 24.64
CA GLU A 287 7.09 36.26 24.44
C GLU A 287 6.44 37.08 25.56
N LEU A 288 5.25 36.68 26.01
CA LEU A 288 4.55 37.38 27.09
C LEU A 288 5.29 37.23 28.43
N GLU A 289 5.72 36.02 28.73
CA GLU A 289 6.49 35.67 29.92
C GLU A 289 7.78 36.51 30.00
N GLN A 290 8.55 36.56 28.91
CA GLN A 290 9.78 37.35 28.83
C GLN A 290 9.53 38.86 28.95
N ARG A 291 8.46 39.39 28.34
CA ARG A 291 8.10 40.81 28.46
C ARG A 291 7.70 41.20 29.87
N THR A 292 7.07 40.28 30.59
CA THR A 292 6.62 40.51 31.97
C THR A 292 7.72 40.20 32.99
N GLY A 293 8.78 39.48 32.60
CA GLY A 293 9.87 39.10 33.50
C GLY A 293 9.39 38.24 34.66
N GLY A 294 8.45 37.33 34.40
CA GLY A 294 7.81 36.50 35.43
C GLY A 294 6.76 37.24 36.30
N ASN A 295 6.46 38.51 36.01
CA ASN A 295 5.38 39.25 36.67
C ASN A 295 3.99 38.82 36.16
N MET A 296 2.95 39.11 36.95
CA MET A 296 1.59 38.67 36.64
C MET A 296 1.04 39.33 35.37
N PHE A 297 0.39 38.55 34.50
CA PHE A 297 -0.35 39.04 33.33
C PHE A 297 -1.85 38.72 33.43
N SER A 298 -2.70 39.45 32.71
CA SER A 298 -4.16 39.27 32.80
C SER A 298 -4.66 38.09 31.97
N ILE A 299 -5.76 37.48 32.41
CA ILE A 299 -6.50 36.45 31.65
C ILE A 299 -6.92 36.98 30.25
N ARG A 300 -7.15 38.29 30.12
CA ARG A 300 -7.52 38.91 28.84
C ARG A 300 -6.35 38.90 27.86
N ASP A 301 -5.12 39.12 28.33
CA ASP A 301 -3.90 39.06 27.50
C ASP A 301 -3.64 37.63 27.03
N PHE A 302 -3.83 36.65 27.92
CA PHE A 302 -3.73 35.23 27.59
C PHE A 302 -4.77 34.81 26.53
N LYS A 303 -6.06 35.17 26.73
CA LYS A 303 -7.13 34.89 25.75
C LYS A 303 -6.87 35.57 24.40
N ARG A 304 -6.33 36.79 24.39
CA ARG A 304 -6.00 37.52 23.16
C ARG A 304 -4.89 36.82 22.38
N LEU A 305 -3.86 36.31 23.04
CA LEU A 305 -2.78 35.54 22.40
C LEU A 305 -3.30 34.26 21.77
N TYR A 306 -4.09 33.49 22.52
CA TYR A 306 -4.68 32.24 22.03
C TYR A 306 -5.60 32.48 20.81
N SER A 307 -6.46 33.50 20.89
CA SER A 307 -7.36 33.88 19.79
C SER A 307 -6.66 34.38 18.52
N LYS A 308 -5.38 34.78 18.61
CA LYS A 308 -4.58 35.25 17.48
C LYS A 308 -3.94 34.09 16.72
N VAL A 309 -3.64 32.99 17.40
CA VAL A 309 -3.15 31.76 16.78
C VAL A 309 -4.31 30.97 16.17
N SER A 310 -5.47 30.95 16.84
CA SER A 310 -6.64 30.17 16.41
C SER A 310 -7.41 30.72 15.19
N LYS A 311 -7.17 31.98 14.78
CA LYS A 311 -7.93 32.62 13.70
C LYS A 311 -7.35 32.42 12.30
N ASP A 312 -6.04 32.14 12.20
CA ASP A 312 -5.37 31.88 10.93
C ASP A 312 -4.09 31.06 11.18
N GLU A 313 -4.21 29.74 10.97
CA GLU A 313 -3.17 28.74 11.21
C GLU A 313 -1.95 28.97 10.30
N LEU A 314 -2.17 29.18 9.00
CA LEU A 314 -1.11 29.44 8.03
C LEU A 314 -0.34 30.72 8.35
N ASP A 315 -1.05 31.80 8.70
CA ASP A 315 -0.38 33.04 9.08
C ASP A 315 0.39 32.92 10.40
N SER A 316 -0.09 32.08 11.32
CA SER A 316 0.62 31.75 12.56
C SER A 316 1.89 30.94 12.28
N LEU A 317 1.82 29.95 11.39
CA LEU A 317 2.97 29.18 10.95
C LEU A 317 4.00 30.08 10.24
N ARG A 318 3.57 30.95 9.33
CA ARG A 318 4.44 31.93 8.65
C ARG A 318 5.20 32.80 9.64
N ARG A 319 4.50 33.34 10.65
CA ARG A 319 5.13 34.17 11.69
C ARG A 319 6.13 33.36 12.52
N PHE A 320 5.80 32.13 12.87
CA PHE A 320 6.68 31.26 13.64
C PHE A 320 7.94 30.89 12.85
N ILE A 321 7.78 30.37 11.63
CA ILE A 321 8.90 29.97 10.76
C ILE A 321 9.84 31.14 10.45
N ARG A 322 9.33 32.36 10.22
CA ARG A 322 10.20 33.54 10.05
C ARG A 322 11.14 33.75 11.25
N LYS A 323 10.63 33.61 12.47
CA LYS A 323 11.44 33.70 13.70
C LYS A 323 12.42 32.54 13.82
N VAL A 324 11.98 31.31 13.50
CA VAL A 324 12.88 30.14 13.49
C VAL A 324 14.02 30.34 12.51
N PHE A 325 13.75 30.90 11.33
CA PHE A 325 14.76 31.12 10.29
C PHE A 325 15.82 32.16 10.69
N GLU A 326 15.53 33.00 11.68
CA GLU A 326 16.49 33.93 12.29
C GLU A 326 17.38 33.27 13.35
N VAL A 327 17.02 32.09 13.86
CA VAL A 327 17.82 31.33 14.82
C VAL A 327 19.09 30.82 14.14
N ASN A 328 20.22 30.89 14.85
CA ASN A 328 21.48 30.33 14.38
C ASN A 328 21.33 28.81 14.21
N TYR A 329 21.63 28.33 13.00
CA TYR A 329 21.75 26.91 12.73
C TYR A 329 23.08 26.40 13.27
N ASP A 330 24.15 27.11 12.88
CA ASP A 330 25.53 26.92 13.33
C ASP A 330 26.20 28.28 13.59
N THR A 331 27.52 28.27 13.81
CA THR A 331 28.29 29.51 14.05
C THR A 331 28.40 30.42 12.82
N ALA A 332 28.08 29.94 11.62
CA ALA A 332 28.27 30.63 10.34
C ALA A 332 26.95 30.99 9.63
N SER A 333 25.83 30.37 9.99
CA SER A 333 24.57 30.45 9.27
C SER A 333 23.35 30.34 10.19
N ASN A 334 22.24 30.94 9.76
CA ASN A 334 20.94 30.76 10.39
C ASN A 334 20.13 29.67 9.68
N PHE A 335 19.04 29.22 10.31
CA PHE A 335 18.16 28.21 9.74
C PHE A 335 17.66 28.59 8.36
N GLY A 336 17.27 29.85 8.15
CA GLY A 336 16.74 30.29 6.87
C GLY A 336 17.72 30.09 5.71
N ARG A 337 18.99 30.43 5.92
CA ARG A 337 20.06 30.21 4.93
C ARG A 337 20.35 28.72 4.75
N HIS A 338 20.41 27.96 5.85
CA HIS A 338 20.70 26.53 5.81
C HIS A 338 19.61 25.76 5.06
N THR A 339 18.36 25.89 5.48
CA THR A 339 17.20 25.24 4.84
C THR A 339 17.06 25.66 3.38
N ARG A 340 17.38 26.91 3.03
CA ARG A 340 17.42 27.34 1.63
C ARG A 340 18.50 26.60 0.82
N SER A 341 19.71 26.50 1.36
CA SER A 341 20.79 25.74 0.72
C SER A 341 20.42 24.26 0.52
N GLU A 342 19.72 23.66 1.48
CA GLU A 342 19.20 22.29 1.33
C GLU A 342 18.12 22.18 0.25
N TRP A 343 17.22 23.16 0.15
CA TRP A 343 16.26 23.23 -0.95
C TRP A 343 16.95 23.33 -2.30
N ASP A 344 17.88 24.27 -2.45
CA ASP A 344 18.60 24.46 -3.70
C ASP A 344 19.41 23.20 -4.06
N ARG A 345 20.00 22.52 -3.08
CA ARG A 345 20.68 21.22 -3.29
C ARG A 345 19.69 20.14 -3.75
N PHE A 346 18.55 20.01 -3.09
CA PHE A 346 17.51 19.03 -3.43
C PHE A 346 16.99 19.21 -4.86
N ILE A 347 16.72 20.46 -5.27
CA ILE A 347 16.27 20.78 -6.62
C ILE A 347 17.37 20.51 -7.66
N ASN A 348 18.62 20.89 -7.36
CA ASN A 348 19.72 20.75 -8.32
C ASN A 348 20.29 19.32 -8.42
N SER A 349 20.15 18.48 -7.40
CA SER A 349 20.65 17.10 -7.41
C SER A 349 19.80 16.15 -8.27
N ARG A 350 18.65 16.62 -8.78
CA ARG A 350 17.65 15.79 -9.48
C ARG A 350 17.74 15.90 -10.99
N SER A 351 18.93 15.75 -11.56
CA SER A 351 19.17 15.82 -13.02
C SER A 351 18.32 14.85 -13.85
N SER A 352 17.83 13.76 -13.24
CA SER A 352 17.03 12.71 -13.88
C SER A 352 15.51 12.87 -13.72
N ASP A 353 15.03 13.64 -12.74
CA ASP A 353 13.60 13.88 -12.55
C ASP A 353 13.24 15.28 -13.06
N PRO A 354 12.15 15.44 -13.85
CA PRO A 354 11.78 16.74 -14.39
C PRO A 354 11.45 17.72 -13.26
N HIS A 355 12.09 18.90 -13.24
CA HIS A 355 11.68 20.01 -12.35
C HIS A 355 10.19 20.35 -12.51
N SER A 356 9.62 20.11 -13.69
CA SER A 356 8.20 20.26 -13.99
C SER A 356 7.28 19.40 -13.12
N ASP A 357 7.73 18.24 -12.62
CA ASP A 357 6.89 17.39 -11.78
C ASP A 357 6.73 17.98 -10.37
N ILE A 358 7.80 18.59 -9.85
CA ILE A 358 7.79 19.33 -8.58
C ILE A 358 6.97 20.61 -8.72
N ASP A 359 7.13 21.34 -9.83
CA ASP A 359 6.34 22.54 -10.11
C ASP A 359 4.85 22.22 -10.24
N SER A 360 4.51 21.13 -10.93
CA SER A 360 3.14 20.63 -11.05
C SER A 360 2.55 20.29 -9.69
N LEU A 361 3.27 19.52 -8.86
CA LEU A 361 2.83 19.17 -7.51
C LEU A 361 2.61 20.43 -6.65
N LEU A 362 3.58 21.36 -6.62
CA LEU A 362 3.47 22.57 -5.81
C LEU A 362 2.38 23.53 -6.32
N THR A 363 2.08 23.50 -7.62
CA THR A 363 0.95 24.25 -8.20
C THR A 363 -0.38 23.59 -7.82
N GLN A 364 -0.48 22.25 -7.86
CA GLN A 364 -1.67 21.50 -7.43
C GLN A 364 -1.97 21.69 -5.95
N LEU A 365 -0.94 21.73 -5.11
CA LEU A 365 -1.05 22.09 -3.68
C LEU A 365 -1.41 23.56 -3.45
N GLY A 366 -1.48 24.37 -4.52
CA GLY A 366 -1.72 25.81 -4.45
C GLY A 366 -0.59 26.58 -3.75
N VAL A 367 0.62 26.01 -3.66
CA VAL A 367 1.82 26.67 -3.11
C VAL A 367 2.35 27.69 -4.11
N LEU A 368 2.57 27.25 -5.36
CA LEU A 368 3.03 28.07 -6.48
C LEU A 368 1.85 28.52 -7.36
N ASN A 369 2.03 29.65 -8.04
CA ASN A 369 1.14 30.08 -9.12
C ASN A 369 1.55 29.42 -10.45
N ILE A 370 0.64 29.40 -11.43
CA ILE A 370 0.76 28.70 -12.74
C ILE A 370 2.03 29.06 -13.57
N ASN A 371 2.78 30.10 -13.21
CA ASN A 371 4.03 30.52 -13.88
C ASN A 371 5.21 30.71 -12.92
N GLN A 372 5.14 30.13 -11.72
CA GLN A 372 6.23 30.14 -10.75
C GLN A 372 6.95 28.79 -10.76
N PHE A 373 8.27 28.84 -10.61
CA PHE A 373 9.14 27.66 -10.67
C PHE A 373 9.84 27.48 -9.32
N CYS A 374 9.94 26.23 -8.87
CA CYS A 374 10.55 25.80 -7.61
C CYS A 374 12.02 26.20 -7.49
N ASN A 375 12.72 26.32 -8.61
CA ASN A 375 14.12 26.75 -8.69
C ASN A 375 14.31 28.28 -8.62
N ASN A 376 13.24 29.07 -8.71
CA ASN A 376 13.30 30.53 -8.77
C ASN A 376 12.46 31.21 -7.68
N ILE A 377 12.56 30.71 -6.45
CA ILE A 377 11.91 31.31 -5.29
C ILE A 377 12.82 32.43 -4.76
N PRO A 378 12.37 33.68 -4.62
CA PRO A 378 13.19 34.75 -4.02
C PRO A 378 13.57 34.44 -2.56
N SER A 379 14.81 34.77 -2.15
CA SER A 379 15.31 34.44 -0.81
C SER A 379 14.47 35.07 0.32
N ASN A 380 13.93 36.27 0.11
CA ASN A 380 13.04 36.95 1.07
C ASN A 380 11.64 36.30 1.16
N GLU A 381 11.19 35.62 0.12
CA GLU A 381 9.90 34.90 0.09
C GLU A 381 10.03 33.45 0.55
N PHE A 382 11.25 32.92 0.66
CA PHE A 382 11.49 31.53 1.04
C PHE A 382 10.83 31.10 2.37
N PRO A 383 10.81 31.90 3.46
CA PRO A 383 10.07 31.54 4.68
C PRO A 383 8.55 31.39 4.43
N ASN A 384 7.98 32.24 3.56
CA ASN A 384 6.56 32.18 3.21
C ASN A 384 6.26 30.95 2.36
N PHE A 385 7.11 30.68 1.38
CA PHE A 385 7.06 29.47 0.57
C PHE A 385 7.12 28.22 1.46
N TYR A 386 8.16 28.08 2.29
CA TYR A 386 8.34 26.92 3.17
C TYR A 386 7.13 26.68 4.08
N SER A 387 6.66 27.74 4.75
CA SER A 387 5.50 27.66 5.63
C SER A 387 4.24 27.21 4.87
N LYS A 388 4.03 27.77 3.67
CA LYS A 388 2.88 27.42 2.83
C LYS A 388 2.98 25.98 2.34
N THR A 389 4.16 25.50 1.96
CA THR A 389 4.39 24.10 1.58
C THR A 389 4.04 23.16 2.72
N VAL A 390 4.63 23.35 3.91
CA VAL A 390 4.34 22.52 5.09
C VAL A 390 2.84 22.53 5.43
N TYR A 391 2.20 23.70 5.42
CA TYR A 391 0.76 23.80 5.68
C TYR A 391 -0.09 23.08 4.64
N GLN A 392 0.22 23.20 3.35
CA GLN A 392 -0.55 22.56 2.29
C GLN A 392 -0.39 21.04 2.30
N PHE A 393 0.80 20.52 2.64
CA PHE A 393 0.97 19.09 2.90
C PHE A 393 0.07 18.61 4.04
N ARG A 394 0.01 19.34 5.16
CA ARG A 394 -0.91 19.01 6.26
C ARG A 394 -2.36 19.02 5.81
N CYS A 395 -2.81 20.05 5.08
CA CYS A 395 -4.19 20.13 4.61
C CYS A 395 -4.52 18.99 3.63
N SER A 396 -3.58 18.65 2.75
CA SER A 396 -3.77 17.58 1.75
C SER A 396 -3.87 16.19 2.37
N ILE A 397 -3.33 15.99 3.57
CA ILE A 397 -3.37 14.73 4.32
C ILE A 397 -4.60 14.66 5.25
N VAL A 398 -4.91 15.75 5.97
CA VAL A 398 -5.89 15.73 7.09
C VAL A 398 -7.28 16.19 6.69
N HIS A 399 -7.39 17.12 5.75
CA HIS A 399 -8.70 17.58 5.31
C HIS A 399 -9.25 16.64 4.25
N ASN A 400 -10.58 16.61 4.13
CA ASN A 400 -11.26 15.93 3.04
C ASN A 400 -12.41 16.81 2.55
N LYS A 401 -12.05 17.97 2.00
CA LYS A 401 -13.02 18.79 1.26
C LYS A 401 -12.89 18.43 -0.20
N GLU A 402 -14.00 18.11 -0.85
CA GLU A 402 -14.02 17.65 -2.25
C GLU A 402 -13.33 18.59 -3.25
N THR A 403 -13.14 19.86 -2.89
CA THR A 403 -12.49 20.89 -3.72
C THR A 403 -10.99 21.05 -3.49
N GLU A 404 -10.43 20.38 -2.48
CA GLU A 404 -9.01 20.47 -2.12
C GLU A 404 -8.25 19.25 -2.67
N PHE A 405 -6.97 19.45 -3.02
CA PHE A 405 -6.12 18.35 -3.50
C PHE A 405 -5.73 17.47 -2.31
N HIS A 406 -6.16 16.21 -2.33
CA HIS A 406 -5.92 15.26 -1.25
C HIS A 406 -5.16 14.03 -1.74
N PHE A 407 -4.21 13.60 -0.94
CA PHE A 407 -3.49 12.36 -1.19
C PHE A 407 -3.44 11.49 0.08
N THR A 408 -3.55 10.21 -0.17
CA THR A 408 -3.41 9.09 0.76
C THR A 408 -2.33 8.18 0.20
N HIS A 409 -1.92 7.16 0.95
CA HIS A 409 -1.01 6.12 0.44
C HIS A 409 -1.51 5.44 -0.85
N SER A 410 -2.81 5.46 -1.13
CA SER A 410 -3.41 4.81 -2.33
C SER A 410 -3.31 5.63 -3.62
N ASN A 411 -3.18 6.95 -3.52
CA ASN A 411 -3.21 7.88 -4.66
C ASN A 411 -2.09 8.94 -4.58
N MET A 412 -1.03 8.64 -3.83
CA MET A 412 0.08 9.56 -3.60
C MET A 412 0.87 9.81 -4.89
N PRO A 413 0.99 11.06 -5.37
CA PRO A 413 1.86 11.37 -6.50
C PRO A 413 3.32 11.03 -6.18
N ARG A 414 4.06 10.51 -7.16
CA ARG A 414 5.47 10.08 -7.01
C ARG A 414 6.36 11.13 -6.33
N MET A 415 6.13 12.42 -6.56
CA MET A 415 6.95 13.50 -6.01
C MET A 415 6.65 13.83 -4.53
N VAL A 416 5.50 13.43 -3.99
CA VAL A 416 5.14 13.64 -2.59
C VAL A 416 6.09 12.92 -1.63
N PRO A 417 6.29 11.59 -1.70
CA PRO A 417 7.18 10.90 -0.76
C PRO A 417 8.62 11.38 -0.93
N ILE A 418 9.03 11.64 -2.17
CA ILE A 418 10.33 12.24 -2.51
C ILE A 418 10.55 13.57 -1.77
N LEU A 419 9.58 14.48 -1.81
CA LEU A 419 9.69 15.81 -1.23
C LEU A 419 9.59 15.77 0.30
N LEU A 420 8.74 14.89 0.83
CA LEU A 420 8.63 14.64 2.27
C LEU A 420 9.94 14.09 2.83
N GLU A 421 10.45 12.99 2.25
CA GLU A 421 11.61 12.27 2.76
C GLU A 421 12.91 13.06 2.64
N ASN A 422 13.13 13.74 1.51
CA ASN A 422 14.43 14.35 1.21
C ASN A 422 14.53 15.83 1.62
N PHE A 423 13.43 16.47 2.00
CA PHE A 423 13.44 17.89 2.32
C PHE A 423 12.53 18.27 3.50
N ILE A 424 11.23 18.00 3.43
CA ILE A 424 10.29 18.51 4.44
C ILE A 424 10.55 17.87 5.81
N LEU A 425 10.55 16.53 5.92
CA LEU A 425 10.80 15.84 7.18
C LEU A 425 12.19 16.17 7.75
N PRO A 426 13.31 16.03 7.02
CA PRO A 426 14.63 16.36 7.56
C PRO A 426 14.76 17.81 8.04
N SER A 427 14.12 18.76 7.35
CA SER A 427 14.17 20.17 7.77
C SER A 427 13.33 20.42 9.03
N LEU A 428 12.16 19.81 9.15
CA LEU A 428 11.32 19.90 10.35
C LEU A 428 12.00 19.24 11.57
N GLU A 429 12.61 18.06 11.39
CA GLU A 429 13.36 17.36 12.43
C GLU A 429 14.48 18.24 12.97
N LYS A 430 15.31 18.82 12.10
CA LYS A 430 16.40 19.73 12.51
C LYS A 430 15.89 20.93 13.29
N ILE A 431 14.79 21.54 12.85
CA ILE A 431 14.15 22.66 13.56
C ILE A 431 13.71 22.20 14.95
N VAL A 432 12.97 21.09 15.04
CA VAL A 432 12.44 20.57 16.30
C VAL A 432 13.57 20.26 17.27
N PHE A 433 14.58 19.49 16.86
CA PHE A 433 15.67 19.11 17.73
C PHE A 433 16.50 20.30 18.18
N LYS A 434 16.81 21.28 17.31
CA LYS A 434 17.54 22.48 17.76
C LYS A 434 16.75 23.26 18.81
N LEU A 435 15.46 23.50 18.56
CA LEU A 435 14.64 24.30 19.45
C LEU A 435 14.39 23.60 20.81
N VAL A 436 14.32 22.27 20.84
CA VAL A 436 14.14 21.52 22.09
C VAL A 436 15.45 21.39 22.86
N VAL A 437 16.56 21.08 22.17
CA VAL A 437 17.84 20.76 22.82
C VAL A 437 18.55 22.02 23.31
N GLU A 438 18.48 23.11 22.55
CA GLU A 438 19.14 24.37 22.87
C GLU A 438 18.19 25.41 23.43
N LYS A 439 18.55 26.01 24.56
CA LYS A 439 17.74 27.05 25.20
C LYS A 439 17.58 28.25 24.27
N ASN A 440 16.33 28.60 23.95
CA ASN A 440 16.00 29.69 23.05
C ASN A 440 14.77 30.47 23.55
N ARG A 441 14.63 31.70 23.06
CA ARG A 441 13.52 32.57 23.45
C ARG A 441 12.19 32.23 22.77
N LEU A 442 12.21 31.36 21.77
CA LEU A 442 11.01 31.04 20.99
C LEU A 442 10.11 30.05 21.73
N ILE A 443 10.67 29.03 22.38
CA ILE A 443 9.87 27.97 22.99
C ILE A 443 10.30 27.57 24.41
N SER A 444 11.38 28.13 24.94
CA SER A 444 11.79 27.90 26.33
C SER A 444 11.23 28.98 27.25
N TYR A 445 10.61 28.58 28.35
CA TYR A 445 10.29 29.49 29.44
C TYR A 445 11.56 29.95 30.14
N SER A 446 11.62 31.22 30.53
CA SER A 446 12.75 31.74 31.32
C SER A 446 12.52 31.59 32.82
N HIS A 447 11.26 31.43 33.25
CA HIS A 447 10.87 31.29 34.64
C HIS A 447 10.01 30.02 34.85
N PRO A 448 10.14 29.34 36.00
CA PRO A 448 9.50 28.04 36.24
C PRO A 448 7.98 28.10 36.45
N VAL A 449 7.40 29.29 36.66
CA VAL A 449 5.96 29.45 36.96
C VAL A 449 5.39 30.67 36.23
N LEU A 450 4.34 30.45 35.44
CA LEU A 450 3.50 31.53 34.90
C LEU A 450 2.49 31.97 35.98
N ARG A 451 2.46 33.27 36.31
CA ARG A 451 1.54 33.83 37.31
C ARG A 451 0.43 34.62 36.60
N LEU A 452 -0.83 34.23 36.82
CA LEU A 452 -2.02 34.88 36.26
C LEU A 452 -2.68 35.79 37.30
N TRP A 453 -3.13 36.98 36.89
CA TRP A 453 -4.08 37.78 37.68
C TRP A 453 -5.44 37.05 37.73
N LYS A 454 -5.98 36.89 38.95
CA LYS A 454 -7.37 36.41 39.14
C LYS A 454 -8.38 37.45 38.68
#